data_AF-A0A352V0E3-F1
#
_entry.id   AF-A0A352V0E3-F1
#
_cell.length_a   1.000
_cell.length_b   1.000
_cell.length_c   1.000
_cell.angle_alpha   90.00
_cell.angle_beta   90.00
_cell.angle_gamma   90.00
#
_symmetry.space_group_name_H-M   'P 1'
#
loop_
_entity.id
_entity.type
_entity.pdbx_description
1 polymer ?
#
loop_
_entity_poly.entity_id
_entity_poly.type
_entity_poly.pdbx_seq_one_letter_code
_entity_poly.pdbx_strand_id
1 'polypeptide(L)'
;MIQNTGSGTITLDPAGADLLDGSTSLPLLPGRALLLICTGSGWAGLALQAGSGAVGAADGSAAAPGLGFALDSDTGIFRPAANQLGFAAGGVPRAVLSAAGLQLDVPLTGTAVSESALDTTAGRLARVGYAGLGLTGNGIGAPGNDANLCLSTAFNYRFSTSGINCPISNPYGGSLHVFRGVGGDVASYRLQQ
;
A
#
# COMPACT_ATOMS: atom_id res chain seq x y z
N MET A 1 11.02 33.73 12.45
CA MET A 1 10.32 33.35 11.22
C MET A 1 10.30 34.56 10.29
N ILE A 2 10.72 34.40 9.05
CA ILE A 2 10.68 35.41 7.98
C ILE A 2 9.61 34.96 6.99
N GLN A 3 8.71 35.84 6.57
CA GLN A 3 7.68 35.53 5.59
C GLN A 3 7.80 36.48 4.39
N ASN A 4 7.83 35.93 3.19
CA ASN A 4 7.80 36.72 1.96
C ASN A 4 6.38 36.72 1.37
N THR A 5 5.55 37.68 1.80
CA THR A 5 4.20 37.91 1.26
C THR A 5 4.20 38.89 0.08
N GLY A 6 5.37 39.40 -0.31
CA GLY A 6 5.53 40.28 -1.47
C GLY A 6 5.70 39.52 -2.78
N SER A 7 5.95 40.26 -3.87
CA SER A 7 6.16 39.71 -5.22
C SER A 7 7.63 39.53 -5.61
N GLY A 8 8.56 40.12 -4.86
CA GLY A 8 10.01 40.01 -5.09
C GLY A 8 10.64 38.89 -4.26
N THR A 9 11.86 38.46 -4.61
CA THR A 9 12.62 37.51 -3.79
C THR A 9 13.29 38.23 -2.63
N ILE A 10 13.22 37.66 -1.42
CA ILE A 10 14.05 38.10 -0.29
C ILE A 10 15.31 37.23 -0.30
N THR A 11 16.49 37.85 -0.43
CA THR A 11 17.76 37.13 -0.32
C THR A 11 18.22 37.14 1.12
N LEU A 12 18.52 35.96 1.67
CA LEU A 12 19.12 35.79 2.98
C LEU A 12 20.60 35.49 2.79
N ASP A 13 21.45 36.32 3.37
CA ASP A 13 22.91 36.24 3.28
C ASP A 13 23.48 36.30 4.72
N PRO A 14 24.00 35.19 5.27
CA PRO A 14 24.65 35.20 6.56
C PRO A 14 26.01 35.94 6.49
N ALA A 15 26.39 36.61 7.57
CA ALA A 15 27.61 37.43 7.55
C ALA A 15 28.88 36.56 7.55
N GLY A 16 29.89 36.96 6.77
CA GLY A 16 31.22 36.35 6.80
C GLY A 16 31.28 35.00 6.11
N ALA A 17 31.83 33.98 6.80
CA ALA A 17 32.00 32.61 6.27
C ALA A 17 30.87 31.66 6.69
N ASP A 18 29.86 32.16 7.40
CA ASP A 18 28.70 31.38 7.81
C ASP A 18 27.92 30.88 6.58
N LEU A 19 27.32 29.69 6.70
CA LEU A 19 26.49 29.11 5.65
C LEU A 19 25.05 28.97 6.13
N LEU A 20 24.11 29.12 5.21
CA LEU A 20 22.68 28.82 5.36
C LEU A 20 22.35 27.61 4.49
N ASP A 21 21.99 26.49 5.09
CA ASP A 21 21.76 25.21 4.40
C ASP A 21 22.92 24.80 3.47
N GLY A 22 24.16 25.08 3.90
CA GLY A 22 25.37 24.82 3.13
C GLY A 22 25.63 25.81 1.98
N SER A 23 24.79 26.83 1.81
CA SER A 23 24.94 27.90 0.82
C SER A 23 25.35 29.22 1.48
N THR A 24 26.10 30.07 0.76
CA THR A 24 26.41 31.43 1.21
C THR A 24 25.24 32.39 1.02
N SER A 25 24.19 32.00 0.30
CA SER A 25 22.94 32.78 0.23
C SER A 25 21.75 31.87 -0.07
N LEU A 26 20.59 32.21 0.48
CA LEU A 26 19.33 31.49 0.24
C LEU A 26 18.25 32.45 -0.27
N PRO A 27 17.71 32.23 -1.48
CA PRO A 27 16.55 32.99 -1.95
C PRO A 27 15.27 32.47 -1.28
N LEU A 28 14.56 33.36 -0.58
CA LEU A 28 13.20 33.14 -0.11
C LEU A 28 12.21 33.68 -1.15
N LEU A 29 11.71 32.80 -2.01
CA LEU A 29 10.76 33.13 -3.08
C LEU A 29 9.43 33.70 -2.54
N PRO A 30 8.67 34.47 -3.35
CA PRO A 30 7.31 34.87 -3.01
C PRO A 30 6.44 33.71 -2.53
N GLY A 31 5.63 33.95 -1.49
CA GLY A 31 4.76 32.93 -0.90
C GLY A 31 5.49 31.87 -0.07
N ARG A 32 6.75 32.11 0.32
CA ARG A 32 7.53 31.23 1.21
C ARG A 32 7.81 31.89 2.55
N ALA A 33 7.99 31.05 3.56
CA ALA A 33 8.39 31.44 4.90
C ALA A 33 9.56 30.55 5.35
N LEU A 34 10.39 31.09 6.24
CA LEU A 34 11.56 30.40 6.77
C LEU A 34 11.66 30.63 8.27
N LEU A 35 11.87 29.56 9.04
CA LEU A 35 12.44 29.66 10.37
C LEU A 35 13.94 29.36 10.28
N LEU A 36 14.77 30.27 10.78
CA LEU A 36 16.22 30.09 10.86
C LEU A 36 16.58 29.49 12.22
N ILE A 37 17.40 28.45 12.20
CA ILE A 37 17.89 27.75 13.39
C ILE A 37 19.41 27.83 13.39
N CYS A 38 20.00 28.34 14.48
CA CYS A 38 21.45 28.32 14.66
C CYS A 38 21.91 26.89 14.96
N THR A 39 22.94 26.42 14.25
CA THR A 39 23.51 25.07 14.40
C THR A 39 24.85 25.07 15.15
N GLY A 40 25.34 26.24 15.57
CA GLY A 40 26.64 26.42 16.22
C GLY A 40 27.82 26.63 15.25
N SER A 41 27.65 26.29 13.97
CA SER A 41 28.65 26.53 12.90
C SER A 41 28.07 27.20 11.65
N GLY A 42 26.80 27.60 11.72
CA GLY A 42 26.05 28.21 10.63
C GLY A 42 24.56 28.21 10.95
N TRP A 43 23.75 28.28 9.90
CA TRP A 43 22.29 28.39 9.97
C TRP A 43 21.62 27.29 9.14
N ALA A 44 20.54 26.72 9.70
CA ALA A 44 19.67 25.79 9.00
C ALA A 44 18.29 26.43 8.80
N GLY A 45 17.74 26.28 7.59
CA GLY A 45 16.44 26.76 7.20
C GLY A 45 15.37 25.67 7.31
N LEU A 46 14.33 25.91 8.11
CA LEU A 46 13.09 25.14 8.02
C LEU A 46 12.11 25.85 7.09
N ALA A 47 12.03 25.38 5.84
CA ALA A 47 11.18 25.97 4.81
C ALA A 47 9.69 25.67 5.07
N LEU A 48 8.88 26.72 4.99
CA LEU A 48 7.42 26.70 5.18
C LEU A 48 6.77 27.44 4.00
N GLN A 49 5.55 27.08 3.61
CA GLN A 49 4.82 27.83 2.60
C GLN A 49 4.04 28.97 3.28
N ALA A 50 4.38 30.23 2.98
CA ALA A 50 3.79 31.40 3.64
C ALA A 50 2.29 31.45 3.39
N GLY A 51 1.53 31.76 4.45
CA GLY A 51 0.08 31.94 4.38
C GLY A 51 -0.73 30.66 4.12
N SER A 52 -0.11 29.49 3.96
CA SER A 52 -0.83 28.24 3.65
C SER A 52 -1.29 27.45 4.87
N GLY A 53 -0.80 27.78 6.07
CA GLY A 53 -0.97 26.94 7.27
C GLY A 53 -0.39 25.52 7.13
N ALA A 54 0.22 25.19 5.98
CA ALA A 54 0.67 23.86 5.62
C ALA A 54 2.20 23.78 5.61
N VAL A 55 2.73 22.67 6.11
CA VAL A 55 4.13 22.30 5.98
C VAL A 55 4.28 21.56 4.66
N GLY A 56 5.12 22.09 3.76
CA GLY A 56 5.42 21.47 2.47
C GLY A 56 6.82 20.89 2.46
N ALA A 57 7.01 19.78 1.76
CA ALA A 57 8.31 19.16 1.50
C ALA A 57 8.68 19.29 0.02
N ALA A 58 9.97 19.14 -0.30
CA ALA A 58 10.37 18.90 -1.69
C ALA A 58 9.79 17.57 -2.18
N ASP A 59 9.65 17.39 -3.50
CA ASP A 59 9.11 16.15 -4.06
C ASP A 59 10.01 14.95 -3.71
N GLY A 60 11.34 15.12 -3.78
CA GLY A 60 12.31 14.06 -3.46
C GLY A 60 12.26 12.87 -4.41
N SER A 61 12.98 11.81 -4.06
CA SER A 61 13.00 10.53 -4.75
C SER A 61 13.05 9.38 -3.75
N ALA A 62 12.97 8.13 -4.21
CA ALA A 62 13.12 6.99 -3.31
C ALA A 62 14.50 6.95 -2.62
N ALA A 63 15.57 7.33 -3.34
CA ALA A 63 16.93 7.36 -2.82
C ALA A 63 17.22 8.58 -1.92
N ALA A 64 16.38 9.61 -2.00
CA ALA A 64 16.50 10.83 -1.21
C ALA A 64 15.09 11.42 -0.99
N PRO A 65 14.32 10.93 0.00
CA PRO A 65 12.95 11.35 0.23
C PRO A 65 12.86 12.83 0.62
N GLY A 66 11.78 13.50 0.20
CA GLY A 66 11.53 14.90 0.54
C GLY A 66 11.26 15.11 2.02
N LEU A 67 10.72 14.09 2.69
CA LEU A 67 10.61 13.97 4.14
C LEU A 67 11.33 12.70 4.58
N GLY A 68 12.60 12.83 4.95
CA GLY A 68 13.43 11.73 5.43
C GLY A 68 13.75 11.80 6.92
N PHE A 69 14.47 10.79 7.41
CA PHE A 69 14.98 10.77 8.79
C PHE A 69 16.45 11.16 8.82
N ALA A 70 16.87 11.97 9.81
CA ALA A 70 18.22 12.55 9.83
C ALA A 70 19.36 11.51 9.87
N LEU A 71 19.11 10.32 10.43
CA LEU A 71 20.08 9.22 10.51
C LEU A 71 19.87 8.14 9.45
N ASP A 72 18.86 8.30 8.60
CA ASP A 72 18.46 7.34 7.57
C ASP A 72 17.86 8.14 6.40
N SER A 73 18.77 8.69 5.60
CA SER A 73 18.44 9.65 4.53
C SER A 73 17.80 9.00 3.30
N ASP A 74 17.73 7.66 3.26
CA ASP A 74 17.12 6.89 2.18
C ASP A 74 15.77 6.26 2.58
N THR A 75 15.28 6.60 3.77
CA THR A 75 13.98 6.20 4.30
C THR A 75 13.09 7.41 4.56
N GLY A 76 11.84 7.37 4.08
CA GLY A 76 10.94 8.51 4.19
C GLY A 76 9.77 8.55 3.21
N ILE A 77 9.22 9.75 3.03
CA ILE A 77 8.10 10.05 2.13
C ILE A 77 8.59 10.91 0.96
N PHE A 78 8.18 10.57 -0.25
CA PHE A 78 8.51 11.28 -1.49
C PHE A 78 7.31 11.35 -2.45
N ARG A 79 7.41 12.14 -3.51
CA ARG A 79 6.40 12.29 -4.56
C ARG A 79 6.95 11.76 -5.89
N PRO A 80 6.64 10.51 -6.31
CA PRO A 80 7.20 9.92 -7.52
C PRO A 80 6.72 10.60 -8.82
N ALA A 81 5.50 11.15 -8.81
CA ALA A 81 4.89 11.85 -9.93
C ALA A 81 3.73 12.73 -9.45
N ALA A 82 3.04 13.41 -10.38
CA ALA A 82 1.83 14.15 -10.05
C ALA A 82 0.75 13.25 -9.43
N ASN A 83 0.11 13.73 -8.36
CA ASN A 83 -0.98 13.03 -7.66
C ASN A 83 -0.57 11.67 -7.07
N GLN A 84 0.68 11.53 -6.64
CA GLN A 84 1.18 10.32 -6.00
C GLN A 84 1.93 10.64 -4.71
N LEU A 85 1.85 9.72 -3.75
CA LEU A 85 2.61 9.75 -2.50
C LEU A 85 3.33 8.41 -2.36
N GLY A 86 4.66 8.44 -2.31
CA GLY A 86 5.52 7.27 -2.17
C GLY A 86 6.14 7.17 -0.78
N PHE A 87 6.29 5.94 -0.31
CA PHE A 87 7.07 5.60 0.89
C PHE A 87 8.31 4.82 0.45
N ALA A 88 9.48 5.23 0.93
CA ALA A 88 10.77 4.60 0.64
C ALA A 88 11.42 4.06 1.91
N ALA A 89 12.14 2.95 1.78
CA ALA A 89 13.01 2.41 2.83
C ALA A 89 14.23 1.74 2.19
N GLY A 90 15.44 2.11 2.64
CA GLY A 90 16.68 1.63 2.01
C GLY A 90 16.83 2.10 0.57
N GLY A 91 16.33 3.30 0.24
CA GLY A 91 16.43 3.91 -1.09
C GLY A 91 15.48 3.36 -2.15
N VAL A 92 14.53 2.49 -1.79
CA VAL A 92 13.63 1.82 -2.73
C VAL A 92 12.17 2.10 -2.35
N PRO A 93 11.27 2.33 -3.34
CA PRO A 93 9.83 2.41 -3.07
C PRO A 93 9.31 1.11 -2.42
N ARG A 94 8.46 1.26 -1.40
CA ARG A 94 7.78 0.15 -0.70
C ARG A 94 6.27 0.24 -0.83
N ALA A 95 5.74 1.45 -0.94
CA ALA A 95 4.33 1.70 -1.20
C ALA A 95 4.14 2.99 -2.00
N VAL A 96 3.15 3.02 -2.90
CA VAL A 96 2.76 4.21 -3.66
C VAL A 96 1.24 4.34 -3.64
N LEU A 97 0.74 5.43 -3.05
CA LEU A 97 -0.64 5.84 -3.17
C LEU A 97 -0.80 6.76 -4.38
N SER A 98 -1.75 6.44 -5.24
CA SER A 98 -2.11 7.24 -6.41
C SER A 98 -3.62 7.46 -6.46
N ALA A 99 -4.07 8.29 -7.40
CA ALA A 99 -5.50 8.42 -7.70
C ALA A 99 -6.17 7.11 -8.15
N ALA A 100 -5.39 6.13 -8.66
CA ALA A 100 -5.90 4.85 -9.12
C ALA A 100 -5.94 3.77 -8.02
N GLY A 101 -5.16 3.92 -6.94
CA GLY A 101 -5.09 2.94 -5.87
C GLY A 101 -3.78 2.98 -5.08
N LEU A 102 -3.64 2.04 -4.15
CA LEU A 102 -2.45 1.80 -3.35
C LEU A 102 -1.69 0.59 -3.91
N GLN A 103 -0.45 0.81 -4.34
CA GLN A 103 0.51 -0.24 -4.68
C GLN A 103 1.40 -0.55 -3.46
N LEU A 104 1.63 -1.83 -3.20
CA LEU A 104 2.57 -2.32 -2.19
C LEU A 104 3.61 -3.20 -2.89
N ASP A 105 4.89 -2.82 -2.80
CA ASP A 105 6.00 -3.57 -3.42
C ASP A 105 6.62 -4.60 -2.45
N VAL A 106 6.09 -4.64 -1.23
CA VAL A 106 6.47 -5.58 -0.19
C VAL A 106 5.23 -6.28 0.38
N PRO A 107 5.37 -7.49 0.93
CA PRO A 107 4.27 -8.16 1.62
C PRO A 107 3.71 -7.28 2.73
N LEU A 108 2.38 -7.23 2.85
CA LEU A 108 1.78 -6.77 4.10
C LEU A 108 1.95 -7.86 5.16
N THR A 109 2.43 -7.47 6.34
CA THR A 109 2.63 -8.38 7.47
C THR A 109 1.75 -7.96 8.66
N GLY A 110 1.42 -8.90 9.55
CA GLY A 110 0.61 -8.66 10.75
C GLY A 110 -0.85 -9.07 10.60
N THR A 111 -1.63 -8.83 11.66
CA THR A 111 -3.01 -9.29 11.83
C THR A 111 -4.04 -8.56 10.94
N ALA A 112 -3.61 -7.80 9.93
CA ALA A 112 -4.51 -7.21 8.93
C ALA A 112 -4.63 -8.09 7.67
N VAL A 113 -3.72 -9.04 7.48
CA VAL A 113 -3.81 -10.08 6.44
C VAL A 113 -4.61 -11.26 7.01
N SER A 114 -5.39 -11.97 6.19
CA SER A 114 -6.09 -13.17 6.65
C SER A 114 -5.07 -14.18 7.19
N GLU A 115 -5.10 -14.47 8.49
CA GLU A 115 -4.17 -15.43 9.10
C GLU A 115 -4.64 -16.87 8.87
N SER A 116 -5.93 -17.07 8.59
CA SER A 116 -6.49 -18.35 8.15
C SER A 116 -7.72 -18.16 7.26
N ALA A 117 -8.19 -19.25 6.67
CA ALA A 117 -9.39 -19.29 5.82
C ALA A 117 -10.70 -18.91 6.55
N LEU A 118 -10.72 -18.90 7.89
CA LEU A 118 -11.90 -18.67 8.73
C LEU A 118 -11.82 -17.38 9.56
N ASP A 119 -10.88 -16.52 9.23
CA ASP A 119 -10.59 -15.32 10.02
C ASP A 119 -11.69 -14.27 9.90
N THR A 120 -12.62 -14.25 10.87
CA THR A 120 -13.78 -13.34 10.93
C THR A 120 -13.47 -11.99 11.59
N THR A 121 -12.19 -11.71 11.90
CA THR A 121 -11.79 -10.47 12.58
C THR A 121 -12.18 -9.27 11.72
N ALA A 122 -12.88 -8.28 12.31
CA ALA A 122 -13.22 -7.06 11.60
C ALA A 122 -11.95 -6.29 11.19
N GLY A 123 -11.93 -5.73 9.97
CA GLY A 123 -10.81 -4.92 9.48
C GLY A 123 -9.69 -5.68 8.77
N ARG A 124 -9.81 -6.99 8.53
CA ARG A 124 -8.89 -7.74 7.64
C ARG A 124 -8.98 -7.23 6.19
N LEU A 125 -7.86 -7.18 5.48
CA LEU A 125 -7.79 -6.72 4.09
C LEU A 125 -8.46 -7.67 3.10
N ALA A 126 -8.31 -8.98 3.32
CA ALA A 126 -9.03 -9.99 2.56
C ALA A 126 -10.29 -10.40 3.34
N ARG A 127 -11.45 -10.29 2.69
CA ARG A 127 -12.74 -10.70 3.24
C ARG A 127 -12.74 -12.23 3.48
N VAL A 128 -13.46 -12.70 4.50
CA VAL A 128 -13.70 -14.14 4.69
C VAL A 128 -14.20 -14.76 3.38
N GLY A 129 -13.60 -15.87 2.95
CA GLY A 129 -13.91 -16.52 1.68
C GLY A 129 -13.18 -15.97 0.45
N TYR A 130 -12.22 -15.06 0.59
CA TYR A 130 -11.39 -14.58 -0.53
C TYR A 130 -10.66 -15.71 -1.29
N ALA A 131 -10.30 -16.81 -0.58
CA ALA A 131 -9.75 -18.03 -1.18
C ALA A 131 -10.81 -19.12 -1.49
N GLY A 132 -12.10 -18.82 -1.39
CA GLY A 132 -13.19 -19.77 -1.68
C GLY A 132 -13.56 -20.74 -0.56
N LEU A 133 -12.96 -20.60 0.63
CA LEU A 133 -13.35 -21.30 1.85
C LEU A 133 -14.26 -20.38 2.67
N GLY A 134 -15.57 -20.66 2.68
CA GLY A 134 -16.57 -19.79 3.31
C GLY A 134 -16.45 -19.68 4.83
N LEU A 135 -17.27 -18.80 5.44
CA LEU A 135 -17.38 -18.53 6.89
C LEU A 135 -17.53 -19.76 7.80
N THR A 136 -17.85 -20.93 7.23
CA THR A 136 -18.10 -22.18 7.97
C THR A 136 -17.07 -23.28 7.68
N GLY A 137 -16.02 -23.01 6.89
CA GLY A 137 -15.03 -24.02 6.46
C GLY A 137 -15.53 -24.98 5.39
N ASN A 138 -16.84 -25.01 5.13
CA ASN A 138 -17.42 -25.64 3.95
C ASN A 138 -17.43 -24.59 2.84
N GLY A 139 -16.82 -24.87 1.68
CA GLY A 139 -16.59 -23.95 0.55
C GLY A 139 -17.79 -23.16 0.02
N ILE A 140 -17.73 -22.58 -1.18
CA ILE A 140 -18.90 -21.85 -1.73
C ILE A 140 -20.01 -22.86 -2.09
N GLY A 141 -21.25 -22.60 -1.67
CA GLY A 141 -22.39 -23.47 -2.01
C GLY A 141 -22.69 -23.41 -3.50
N ALA A 142 -22.70 -24.56 -4.17
CA ALA A 142 -23.08 -24.63 -5.58
C ALA A 142 -24.57 -24.27 -5.73
N PRO A 143 -24.93 -23.25 -6.54
CA PRO A 143 -26.34 -22.93 -6.79
C PRO A 143 -27.08 -24.15 -7.32
N GLY A 144 -28.22 -24.49 -6.70
CA GLY A 144 -29.01 -25.66 -7.10
C GLY A 144 -28.30 -27.01 -6.98
N ASN A 145 -27.19 -27.11 -6.25
CA ASN A 145 -26.34 -28.30 -6.20
C ASN A 145 -25.76 -28.70 -7.57
N ASP A 146 -25.61 -27.72 -8.47
CA ASP A 146 -25.11 -27.91 -9.82
C ASP A 146 -23.75 -27.22 -10.01
N ALA A 147 -22.72 -28.02 -10.33
CA ALA A 147 -21.37 -27.51 -10.57
C ALA A 147 -21.31 -26.57 -11.80
N ASN A 148 -22.22 -26.73 -12.76
CA ASN A 148 -22.31 -25.87 -13.93
C ASN A 148 -22.80 -24.46 -13.62
N LEU A 149 -23.44 -24.27 -12.46
CA LEU A 149 -23.96 -22.98 -12.00
C LEU A 149 -22.98 -22.24 -11.08
N CYS A 150 -21.80 -22.82 -10.80
CA CYS A 150 -20.74 -22.19 -10.02
C CYS A 150 -19.98 -21.14 -10.85
N LEU A 151 -20.49 -19.91 -10.87
CA LEU A 151 -19.90 -18.81 -11.65
C LEU A 151 -18.80 -18.02 -10.91
N SER A 152 -18.63 -18.22 -9.60
CA SER A 152 -17.57 -17.56 -8.82
C SER A 152 -16.27 -18.36 -8.91
N THR A 153 -15.10 -17.73 -9.00
CA THR A 153 -13.82 -18.45 -8.93
C THR A 153 -13.53 -18.84 -7.47
N ALA A 154 -13.50 -20.13 -7.15
CA ALA A 154 -13.20 -20.64 -5.81
C ALA A 154 -12.36 -21.93 -5.85
N PHE A 155 -11.62 -22.19 -4.78
CA PHE A 155 -10.80 -23.40 -4.62
C PHE A 155 -11.63 -24.62 -4.17
N ASN A 156 -12.76 -24.41 -3.49
CA ASN A 156 -13.66 -25.48 -3.03
C ASN A 156 -15.13 -25.09 -3.16
N TYR A 157 -15.94 -25.97 -3.77
CA TYR A 157 -17.41 -25.89 -3.72
C TYR A 157 -17.98 -26.99 -2.84
N ARG A 158 -19.07 -26.67 -2.14
CA ARG A 158 -19.83 -27.60 -1.30
C ARG A 158 -21.16 -27.96 -1.94
N PHE A 159 -21.49 -29.24 -1.88
CA PHE A 159 -22.74 -29.84 -2.34
C PHE A 159 -23.47 -30.40 -1.11
N SER A 160 -24.62 -29.84 -0.76
CA SER A 160 -25.29 -30.09 0.54
C SER A 160 -26.35 -31.18 0.49
N THR A 161 -26.61 -31.77 -0.67
CA THR A 161 -27.56 -32.88 -0.86
C THR A 161 -27.04 -33.85 -1.92
N SER A 162 -27.48 -35.11 -1.87
CA SER A 162 -27.26 -36.07 -2.96
C SER A 162 -27.93 -35.57 -4.25
N GLY A 163 -27.19 -35.55 -5.36
CA GLY A 163 -27.65 -35.03 -6.65
C GLY A 163 -26.67 -35.34 -7.78
N ILE A 164 -26.96 -34.84 -8.99
CA ILE A 164 -26.30 -35.21 -10.27
C ILE A 164 -24.76 -35.07 -10.25
N ASN A 165 -24.22 -34.18 -9.41
CA ASN A 165 -22.78 -33.87 -9.38
C ASN A 165 -22.06 -34.35 -8.10
N CYS A 166 -22.67 -35.22 -7.28
CA CYS A 166 -21.98 -35.85 -6.14
C CYS A 166 -21.48 -37.25 -6.56
N PRO A 167 -20.16 -37.57 -6.49
CA PRO A 167 -19.62 -38.84 -6.98
C PRO A 167 -20.18 -40.10 -6.28
N ILE A 168 -20.72 -39.96 -5.06
CA ILE A 168 -21.36 -41.02 -4.30
C ILE A 168 -22.58 -40.49 -3.55
N SER A 169 -23.58 -41.35 -3.29
CA SER A 169 -24.68 -41.01 -2.39
C SER A 169 -24.16 -40.91 -0.95
N ASN A 170 -23.72 -39.73 -0.53
CA ASN A 170 -23.27 -39.46 0.84
C ASN A 170 -24.25 -38.50 1.54
N PRO A 171 -24.89 -38.90 2.66
CA PRO A 171 -25.73 -38.00 3.45
C PRO A 171 -24.96 -36.84 4.10
N TYR A 172 -23.62 -36.90 4.12
CA TYR A 172 -22.75 -35.88 4.70
C TYR A 172 -22.14 -34.89 3.67
N GLY A 173 -22.49 -35.01 2.38
CA GLY A 173 -21.96 -34.16 1.30
C GLY A 173 -20.58 -34.58 0.77
N GLY A 174 -20.10 -33.92 -0.27
CA GLY A 174 -18.77 -34.14 -0.87
C GLY A 174 -18.11 -32.81 -1.23
N SER A 175 -16.77 -32.76 -1.18
CA SER A 175 -15.99 -31.62 -1.69
C SER A 175 -15.48 -31.94 -3.09
N LEU A 176 -15.76 -31.07 -4.06
CA LEU A 176 -15.13 -31.11 -5.39
C LEU A 176 -14.01 -30.08 -5.41
N HIS A 177 -12.78 -30.57 -5.48
CA HIS A 177 -11.60 -29.74 -5.73
C HIS A 177 -11.42 -29.64 -7.25
N VAL A 178 -11.67 -28.46 -7.81
CA VAL A 178 -11.58 -28.22 -9.25
C VAL A 178 -10.20 -27.69 -9.60
N PHE A 179 -9.41 -28.48 -10.33
CA PHE A 179 -8.16 -28.03 -10.94
C PHE A 179 -8.45 -27.47 -12.33
N ARG A 180 -7.90 -26.29 -12.65
CA ARG A 180 -7.92 -25.77 -14.02
C ARG A 180 -6.89 -26.56 -14.85
N GLY A 181 -7.35 -27.44 -15.73
CA GLY A 181 -6.50 -28.03 -16.77
C GLY A 181 -6.20 -26.99 -17.86
N VAL A 182 -4.94 -26.84 -18.25
CA VAL A 182 -4.50 -25.92 -19.33
C VAL A 182 -4.60 -26.54 -20.74
N GLY A 183 -5.29 -27.67 -20.88
CA GLY A 183 -5.58 -28.25 -22.18
C GLY A 183 -6.41 -29.51 -22.04
N GLY A 184 -7.52 -29.59 -22.78
CA GLY A 184 -8.22 -30.80 -23.29
C GLY A 184 -8.69 -31.90 -22.33
N ASP A 185 -8.00 -32.16 -21.24
CA ASP A 185 -8.15 -33.38 -20.46
C ASP A 185 -8.90 -33.12 -19.16
N VAL A 186 -9.97 -33.90 -18.97
CA VAL A 186 -10.81 -33.93 -17.79
C VAL A 186 -10.01 -34.57 -16.67
N ALA A 187 -9.48 -33.77 -15.74
CA ALA A 187 -8.84 -34.28 -14.54
C ALA A 187 -9.90 -34.85 -13.58
N SER A 188 -10.38 -36.07 -13.82
CA SER A 188 -11.13 -36.85 -12.85
C SER A 188 -10.15 -37.65 -11.97
N TYR A 189 -9.76 -37.11 -10.81
CA TYR A 189 -9.00 -37.89 -9.84
C TYR A 189 -9.95 -38.75 -9.01
N ARG A 190 -9.79 -40.08 -9.10
CA ARG A 190 -10.52 -41.07 -8.32
C ARG A 190 -9.74 -41.31 -7.02
N LEU A 191 -10.20 -40.79 -5.89
CA LEU A 191 -9.78 -41.32 -4.58
C LEU A 191 -10.56 -42.62 -4.35
N GLN A 192 -9.91 -43.75 -4.61
CA GLN A 192 -10.37 -45.05 -4.09
C GLN A 192 -9.94 -45.14 -2.63
N GLN A 193 -10.84 -45.65 -1.78
CA GLN A 193 -10.54 -46.01 -0.39
C GLN A 193 -9.44 -47.07 -0.31
#